data_AF-D2EEY6-F1
#
_entry.id   AF-D2EEY6-F1
#
_cell.length_a   1.000
_cell.length_b   1.000
_cell.length_c   1.000
_cell.angle_alpha   90.00
_cell.angle_beta   90.00
_cell.angle_gamma   90.00
#
_symmetry.space_group_name_H-M   'P 1'
#
loop_
_entity.id
_entity.type
_entity.pdbx_description
1 polymer ?
#
loop_
_entity_poly.entity_id
_entity_poly.type
_entity_poly.pdbx_seq_one_letter_code
_entity_poly.pdbx_strand_id
1 'polypeptide(L)'
;MEILFIGRFQPFHKGHLKTLISLAKKADLIKIVIGSKQFSFEKRNPFTFQERKEMIERSFKKENLKNFMIFGLEDKNSDSKWFKELIKTVGKFDVHYGGNKHVRAILLHYKKQTKTIKRHKKELSGTEIRKLIVENKKVTKFLTPETLRVIRKTDGFERIKNIKKTNKKRVFTIGHSTRNINDFIDLIKEYGIKEVIDIRKIPMSMHNPQFNAVSLKRDLIKNGVEYKNIKELGGLRQNSKNSMNTFWENNSFRGFADYMQTRNFKKGLVYLMKASAKKRTVIMCAEILPWQCHRSLVSDALVLKGFSVTHIINHNETFEHKINKHAINYRGGLLYK
;
A
#
# COMPACT_ATOMS: atom_id res chain seq x y z
N MET A 1 16.48 6.16 33.87
CA MET A 1 16.81 5.87 32.47
C MET A 1 15.56 5.60 31.63
N GLU A 2 15.31 6.40 30.59
CA GLU A 2 14.31 6.20 29.55
C GLU A 2 14.86 5.36 28.39
N ILE A 3 14.21 4.22 28.11
CA ILE A 3 14.61 3.29 27.04
C ILE A 3 13.68 3.42 25.83
N LEU A 4 14.25 3.59 24.64
CA LEU A 4 13.53 3.53 23.37
C LEU A 4 13.58 2.14 22.75
N PHE A 5 12.42 1.55 22.47
CA PHE A 5 12.29 0.26 21.77
C PHE A 5 11.41 0.41 20.52
N ILE A 6 11.95 0.10 19.34
CA ILE A 6 11.25 0.30 18.05
C ILE A 6 10.97 -1.04 17.38
N GLY A 7 9.72 -1.26 16.97
CA GLY A 7 9.32 -2.46 16.25
C GLY A 7 8.05 -2.25 15.43
N ARG A 8 7.83 -3.12 14.43
CA ARG A 8 6.55 -3.12 13.68
C ARG A 8 5.46 -3.93 14.38
N PHE A 9 5.85 -4.91 15.19
CA PHE A 9 4.96 -5.79 15.96
C PHE A 9 3.86 -6.45 15.13
N GLN A 10 4.26 -7.11 14.02
CA GLN A 10 3.35 -7.75 13.06
C GLN A 10 3.42 -9.29 13.10
N PRO A 11 2.89 -9.99 14.12
CA PRO A 11 2.27 -9.51 15.35
C PRO A 11 3.28 -9.25 16.49
N PHE A 12 2.80 -8.77 17.64
CA PHE A 12 3.53 -8.82 18.91
C PHE A 12 3.67 -10.28 19.38
N HIS A 13 4.84 -10.70 19.87
CA HIS A 13 5.15 -12.11 20.15
C HIS A 13 6.01 -12.27 21.40
N LYS A 14 6.16 -13.50 21.92
CA LYS A 14 6.84 -13.75 23.20
C LYS A 14 8.26 -13.18 23.27
N GLY A 15 9.00 -13.20 22.17
CA GLY A 15 10.34 -12.60 22.18
C GLY A 15 10.39 -11.09 22.32
N HIS A 16 9.37 -10.37 21.83
CA HIS A 16 9.24 -8.96 22.16
C HIS A 16 8.95 -8.79 23.66
N LEU A 17 8.01 -9.58 24.19
CA LEU A 17 7.61 -9.49 25.60
C LEU A 17 8.78 -9.77 26.56
N LYS A 18 9.52 -10.87 26.38
CA LYS A 18 10.69 -11.19 27.23
C LYS A 18 11.74 -10.10 27.21
N THR A 19 12.03 -9.58 26.02
CA THR A 19 12.96 -8.46 25.86
C THR A 19 12.47 -7.25 26.64
N LEU A 20 11.20 -6.88 26.48
CA LEU A 20 10.63 -5.70 27.13
C LEU A 20 10.52 -5.86 28.66
N ILE A 21 10.20 -7.06 29.18
CA ILE A 21 10.25 -7.36 30.62
C ILE A 21 11.68 -7.16 31.16
N SER A 22 12.69 -7.66 30.46
CA SER A 22 14.09 -7.49 30.87
C SER A 22 14.52 -6.02 30.86
N LEU A 23 14.03 -5.23 29.89
CA LEU A 23 14.29 -3.79 29.85
C LEU A 23 13.54 -3.04 30.95
N ALA A 24 12.33 -3.47 31.32
CA ALA A 24 11.47 -2.79 32.30
C ALA A 24 12.05 -2.84 33.71
N LYS A 25 12.84 -3.88 34.03
CA LYS A 25 13.53 -4.02 35.32
C LYS A 25 14.61 -2.96 35.59
N LYS A 26 15.09 -2.27 34.55
CA LYS A 26 16.20 -1.31 34.63
C LYS A 26 15.87 0.06 34.04
N ALA A 27 14.64 0.24 33.57
CA ALA A 27 14.18 1.49 32.96
C ALA A 27 13.18 2.16 33.89
N ASP A 28 13.27 3.48 34.00
CA ASP A 28 12.23 4.26 34.67
C ASP A 28 11.01 4.36 33.76
N LEU A 29 11.25 4.37 32.44
CA LEU A 29 10.22 4.40 31.41
C LEU A 29 10.69 3.71 30.13
N ILE A 30 9.84 2.86 29.55
CA ILE A 30 10.03 2.31 28.20
C ILE A 30 9.14 3.04 27.20
N LYS A 31 9.75 3.69 26.22
CA LYS A 31 9.09 4.28 25.06
C LYS A 31 9.05 3.27 23.92
N ILE A 32 7.88 2.69 23.66
CA ILE A 32 7.66 1.68 22.62
C ILE A 32 7.12 2.36 21.37
N VAL A 33 7.86 2.29 20.28
CA VAL A 33 7.44 2.82 18.97
C VAL A 33 6.94 1.69 18.09
N ILE A 34 5.64 1.74 17.75
CA ILE A 34 5.03 0.92 16.70
C ILE A 34 5.29 1.62 15.36
N GLY A 35 6.33 1.16 14.66
CA GLY A 35 6.68 1.64 13.32
C GLY A 35 5.74 1.13 12.24
N SER A 36 5.82 1.69 11.03
CA SER A 36 4.92 1.37 9.92
C SER A 36 3.44 1.53 10.32
N LYS A 37 3.10 2.62 11.03
CA LYS A 37 1.75 2.89 11.57
C LYS A 37 0.68 2.86 10.47
N GLN A 38 0.99 3.42 9.29
CA GLN A 38 0.07 3.60 8.16
C GLN A 38 -0.29 2.30 7.43
N PHE A 39 0.51 1.24 7.61
CA PHE A 39 0.33 -0.01 6.85
C PHE A 39 -0.48 -1.04 7.64
N SER A 40 -1.46 -1.64 6.97
CA SER A 40 -2.33 -2.70 7.51
C SER A 40 -2.92 -3.54 6.37
N PHE A 41 -3.44 -4.74 6.67
CA PHE A 41 -4.02 -5.65 5.66
C PHE A 41 -3.07 -6.07 4.52
N GLU A 42 -1.75 -6.05 4.78
CA GLU A 42 -0.72 -6.46 3.82
C GLU A 42 0.04 -7.71 4.29
N LYS A 43 0.72 -8.42 3.37
CA LYS A 43 1.53 -9.61 3.70
C LYS A 43 2.59 -9.35 4.76
N ARG A 44 3.17 -8.16 4.72
CA ARG A 44 4.21 -7.73 5.67
C ARG A 44 3.61 -7.06 6.91
N ASN A 45 2.44 -6.41 6.76
CA ASN A 45 1.76 -5.61 7.77
C ASN A 45 0.27 -6.02 7.87
N PRO A 46 -0.07 -7.21 8.37
CA PRO A 46 -1.46 -7.66 8.41
C PRO A 46 -2.33 -6.92 9.44
N PHE A 47 -1.72 -6.41 10.52
CA PHE A 47 -2.44 -5.79 11.64
C PHE A 47 -2.37 -4.27 11.62
N THR A 48 -3.45 -3.61 12.04
CA THR A 48 -3.54 -2.15 12.16
C THR A 48 -2.69 -1.64 13.32
N PHE A 49 -2.50 -0.32 13.42
CA PHE A 49 -1.85 0.27 14.60
C PHE A 49 -2.60 -0.05 15.90
N GLN A 50 -3.93 0.04 15.90
CA GLN A 50 -4.74 -0.20 17.10
C GLN A 50 -4.69 -1.66 17.54
N GLU A 51 -4.75 -2.60 16.60
CA GLU A 51 -4.62 -4.04 16.92
C GLU A 51 -3.26 -4.34 17.55
N ARG A 52 -2.18 -3.77 17.00
CA ARG A 52 -0.83 -3.94 17.54
C ARG A 52 -0.66 -3.30 18.91
N LYS A 53 -1.22 -2.10 19.10
CA LYS A 53 -1.23 -1.39 20.39
C LYS A 53 -1.96 -2.23 21.44
N GLU A 54 -3.16 -2.73 21.11
CA GLU A 54 -3.96 -3.59 21.99
C GLU A 54 -3.21 -4.88 22.36
N MET A 55 -2.52 -5.53 21.42
CA MET A 55 -1.68 -6.71 21.71
C MET A 55 -0.60 -6.43 22.77
N ILE A 56 0.06 -5.27 22.66
CA ILE A 56 1.12 -4.85 23.59
C ILE A 56 0.52 -4.50 24.95
N GLU A 57 -0.48 -3.61 25.00
CA GLU A 57 -1.10 -3.14 26.24
C GLU A 57 -1.68 -4.27 27.07
N ARG A 58 -2.42 -5.20 26.42
CA ARG A 58 -2.96 -6.37 27.12
C ARG A 58 -1.85 -7.28 27.65
N SER A 59 -0.81 -7.53 26.86
CA SER A 59 0.33 -8.36 27.29
C SER A 59 1.07 -7.72 28.47
N PHE A 60 1.25 -6.40 28.46
CA PHE A 60 1.92 -5.67 29.54
C PHE A 60 1.08 -5.61 30.81
N LYS A 61 -0.24 -5.39 30.68
CA LYS A 61 -1.19 -5.46 31.79
C LYS A 61 -1.16 -6.82 32.46
N LYS A 62 -1.06 -7.91 31.68
CA LYS A 62 -0.99 -9.27 32.22
C LYS A 62 0.30 -9.54 33.01
N GLU A 63 1.40 -8.90 32.65
CA GLU A 63 2.70 -8.98 33.32
C GLU A 63 2.90 -7.89 34.40
N ASN A 64 1.85 -7.12 34.71
CA ASN A 64 1.86 -5.99 35.66
C ASN A 64 2.97 -4.94 35.37
N LEU A 65 3.32 -4.75 34.09
CA LEU A 65 4.25 -3.69 33.67
C LEU A 65 3.50 -2.36 33.60
N LYS A 66 4.00 -1.34 34.30
CA LYS A 66 3.38 0.00 34.38
C LYS A 66 4.23 1.12 33.78
N ASN A 67 5.55 0.92 33.67
CA ASN A 67 6.52 1.92 33.24
C ASN A 67 6.71 1.95 31.72
N PHE A 68 5.64 2.16 30.95
CA PHE A 68 5.73 2.23 29.49
C PHE A 68 4.81 3.26 28.84
N MET A 69 5.21 3.74 27.67
CA MET A 69 4.40 4.55 26.76
C MET A 69 4.47 3.99 25.35
N ILE A 70 3.36 4.03 24.61
CA ILE A 70 3.30 3.53 23.23
C ILE A 70 3.07 4.70 22.27
N PHE A 71 3.91 4.76 21.25
CA PHE A 71 3.86 5.75 20.18
C PHE A 71 3.67 5.06 18.83
N GLY A 72 3.00 5.73 17.89
CA GLY A 72 2.91 5.29 16.50
C GLY A 72 3.79 6.15 15.62
N LEU A 73 4.62 5.52 14.79
CA LEU A 73 5.50 6.22 13.86
C LEU A 73 5.25 5.75 12.43
N GLU A 74 5.08 6.70 11.52
CA GLU A 74 4.96 6.42 10.09
C GLU A 74 6.33 6.32 9.43
N ASP A 75 6.44 5.43 8.46
CA ASP A 75 7.64 5.36 7.61
C ASP A 75 7.75 6.66 6.77
N LYS A 76 8.97 7.21 6.65
CA LYS A 76 9.25 8.43 5.88
C LYS A 76 10.21 8.13 4.72
N ASN A 77 10.21 8.97 3.71
CA ASN A 77 11.03 8.83 2.50
C ASN A 77 12.51 9.21 2.67
N SER A 78 12.94 9.62 3.87
CA SER A 78 14.35 9.87 4.17
C SER A 78 14.64 9.64 5.64
N ASP A 79 15.86 9.21 5.95
CA ASP A 79 16.31 8.93 7.31
C ASP A 79 16.30 10.18 8.20
N SER A 80 16.61 11.36 7.62
CA SER A 80 16.55 12.64 8.36
C SER A 80 15.12 13.01 8.75
N LYS A 81 14.16 12.92 7.82
CA LYS A 81 12.74 13.17 8.13
C LYS A 81 12.21 12.14 9.12
N TRP A 82 12.61 10.87 8.98
CA TRP A 82 12.26 9.82 9.91
C TRP A 82 12.78 10.12 11.33
N PHE A 83 14.04 10.53 11.46
CA PHE A 83 14.63 10.88 12.75
C PHE A 83 13.98 12.11 13.39
N LYS A 84 13.73 13.17 12.62
CA LYS A 84 13.01 14.36 13.08
C LYS A 84 11.62 14.01 13.61
N GLU A 85 10.89 13.19 12.88
CA GLU A 85 9.56 12.73 13.30
C GLU A 85 9.64 11.85 14.55
N LEU A 86 10.64 10.96 14.64
CA LEU A 86 10.87 10.14 15.83
C LEU A 86 11.05 11.03 17.07
N ILE A 87 11.97 11.99 17.03
CA ILE A 87 12.25 12.88 18.16
C ILE A 87 11.02 13.73 18.50
N LYS A 88 10.32 14.26 17.50
CA LYS A 88 9.07 14.99 17.69
C LYS A 88 8.01 14.13 18.39
N THR A 89 7.94 12.85 18.05
CA THR A 89 6.93 11.92 18.56
C THR A 89 7.24 11.41 19.96
N VAL A 90 8.48 11.00 20.22
CA VAL A 90 8.85 10.30 21.48
C VAL A 90 9.53 11.22 22.50
N GLY A 91 9.94 12.41 22.08
CA GLY A 91 10.74 13.32 22.88
C GLY A 91 12.17 12.80 23.12
N LYS A 92 12.73 13.18 24.26
CA LYS A 92 14.06 12.72 24.71
C LYS A 92 14.01 11.24 25.09
N PHE A 93 15.16 10.56 25.05
CA PHE A 93 15.37 9.21 25.57
C PHE A 93 16.89 9.01 25.76
N ASP A 94 17.28 8.13 26.68
CA ASP A 94 18.70 7.94 27.02
C ASP A 94 19.37 6.94 26.08
N VAL A 95 18.70 5.83 25.78
CA VAL A 95 19.27 4.74 24.99
C VAL A 95 18.23 3.99 24.19
N HIS A 96 18.56 3.68 22.94
CA HIS A 96 17.77 2.77 22.11
C HIS A 96 18.25 1.33 22.26
N TYR A 97 17.32 0.40 22.50
CA TYR A 97 17.58 -1.03 22.40
C TYR A 97 16.91 -1.60 21.14
N GLY A 98 17.70 -2.19 20.24
CA GLY A 98 17.17 -2.75 19.00
C GLY A 98 18.15 -3.62 18.22
N GLY A 99 17.61 -4.49 17.36
CA GLY A 99 18.38 -5.37 16.48
C GLY A 99 18.48 -4.90 15.02
N ASN A 100 17.75 -3.84 14.65
CA ASN A 100 17.74 -3.32 13.28
C ASN A 100 19.00 -2.47 13.04
N LYS A 101 19.89 -2.94 12.14
CA LYS A 101 21.14 -2.25 11.81
C LYS A 101 20.93 -0.86 11.21
N HIS A 102 19.92 -0.68 10.35
CA HIS A 102 19.58 0.60 9.71
C HIS A 102 19.15 1.64 10.75
N VAL A 103 18.18 1.29 11.61
CA VAL A 103 17.71 2.18 12.68
C VAL A 103 18.87 2.59 13.61
N ARG A 104 19.75 1.66 13.96
CA ARG A 104 20.92 1.95 14.79
C ARG A 104 21.89 2.89 14.09
N ALA A 105 22.14 2.71 12.80
CA ALA A 105 23.01 3.60 12.02
C ALA A 105 22.47 5.03 12.00
N ILE A 106 21.16 5.22 11.77
CA ILE A 106 20.52 6.54 11.85
C ILE A 106 20.72 7.16 13.24
N LEU A 107 20.41 6.41 14.30
CA LEU A 107 20.52 6.93 15.66
C LEU A 107 21.96 7.31 16.04
N LEU A 108 22.94 6.48 15.66
CA LEU A 108 24.36 6.78 15.87
C LEU A 108 24.80 8.02 15.09
N HIS A 109 24.35 8.18 13.84
CA HIS A 109 24.63 9.37 13.03
C HIS A 109 24.15 10.66 13.73
N TYR A 110 22.98 10.61 14.40
CA TYR A 110 22.47 11.71 15.21
C TYR A 110 22.94 11.68 16.69
N LYS A 111 24.09 11.06 16.96
CA LYS A 111 24.75 11.02 18.28
C LYS A 111 23.87 10.45 19.42
N LYS A 112 22.94 9.54 19.11
CA LYS A 112 22.13 8.82 20.10
C LYS A 112 22.77 7.48 20.49
N GLN A 113 22.64 7.11 21.76
CA GLN A 113 23.15 5.82 22.25
C GLN A 113 22.28 4.67 21.76
N THR A 114 22.91 3.58 21.30
CA THR A 114 22.21 2.36 20.89
C THR A 114 22.87 1.11 21.45
N LYS A 115 22.06 0.13 21.85
CA LYS A 115 22.51 -1.19 22.33
C LYS A 115 21.80 -2.29 21.56
N THR A 116 22.56 -3.31 21.17
CA THR A 116 22.02 -4.51 20.52
C THR A 116 21.31 -5.40 21.53
N ILE A 117 20.29 -6.11 21.07
CA ILE A 117 19.57 -7.10 21.87
C ILE A 117 19.96 -8.49 21.36
N LYS A 118 20.40 -9.37 22.27
CA LYS A 118 20.62 -10.77 21.93
C LYS A 118 19.27 -11.43 21.65
N ARG A 119 19.10 -11.95 20.44
CA ARG A 119 17.89 -12.67 20.06
C ARG A 119 17.85 -14.02 20.78
N HIS A 120 16.74 -14.36 21.44
CA HIS A 120 16.57 -15.67 22.03
C HIS A 120 16.49 -16.74 20.93
N LYS A 121 17.46 -17.67 20.87
CA LYS A 121 17.57 -18.70 19.81
C LYS A 121 16.28 -19.51 19.61
N LYS A 122 15.48 -19.70 20.66
CA LYS A 122 14.23 -20.48 20.65
C LYS A 122 13.01 -19.71 20.14
N GLU A 123 13.15 -18.44 19.72
CA GLU A 123 12.01 -17.57 19.39
C GLU A 123 11.99 -17.10 17.93
N LEU A 124 10.81 -17.26 17.32
CA LEU A 124 10.53 -16.85 15.96
C LEU A 124 10.28 -15.35 15.85
N SER A 125 10.70 -14.79 14.71
CA SER A 125 10.36 -13.44 14.29
C SER A 125 8.91 -13.38 13.82
N GLY A 126 8.34 -12.17 13.78
CA GLY A 126 7.03 -11.95 13.16
C GLY A 126 6.93 -12.50 11.73
N THR A 127 8.01 -12.47 10.94
CA THR A 127 8.03 -13.05 9.58
C THR A 127 7.83 -14.56 9.59
N GLU A 128 8.54 -15.27 10.47
CA GLU A 128 8.42 -16.72 10.62
C GLU A 128 7.03 -17.11 11.18
N ILE A 129 6.52 -16.35 12.15
CA ILE A 129 5.16 -16.56 12.69
C ILE A 129 4.11 -16.41 11.59
N ARG A 130 4.16 -15.35 10.77
CA ARG A 130 3.21 -15.17 9.65
C ARG A 130 3.32 -16.31 8.64
N LYS A 131 4.53 -16.80 8.34
CA LYS A 131 4.75 -17.96 7.46
C LYS A 131 4.05 -19.22 8.02
N LEU A 132 4.22 -19.50 9.31
CA LEU A 132 3.56 -20.64 9.95
C LEU A 132 2.03 -20.53 9.94
N ILE A 133 1.47 -19.33 10.15
CA ILE A 133 0.01 -19.11 10.05
C ILE A 133 -0.51 -19.46 8.65
N VAL A 134 0.19 -19.01 7.61
CA VAL A 134 -0.15 -19.32 6.22
C VAL A 134 -0.07 -20.82 5.91
N GLU A 135 0.89 -21.52 6.52
CA GLU A 135 1.08 -22.97 6.37
C GLU A 135 0.15 -23.80 7.28
N ASN A 136 -0.84 -23.18 7.94
CA ASN A 136 -1.71 -23.82 8.94
C ASN A 136 -0.95 -24.55 10.07
N LYS A 137 0.27 -24.11 10.38
CA LYS A 137 1.09 -24.66 11.47
C LYS A 137 0.77 -23.99 12.81
N LYS A 138 0.94 -24.73 13.91
CA LYS A 138 0.66 -24.25 15.28
C LYS A 138 1.62 -23.13 15.71
N VAL A 139 1.08 -21.91 15.88
CA VAL A 139 1.86 -20.73 16.33
C VAL A 139 1.66 -20.33 17.79
N THR A 140 0.75 -20.99 18.50
CA THR A 140 0.37 -20.62 19.89
C THR A 140 1.54 -20.59 20.86
N LYS A 141 2.57 -21.44 20.65
CA LYS A 141 3.77 -21.45 21.49
C LYS A 141 4.62 -20.17 21.39
N PHE A 142 4.51 -19.41 20.31
CA PHE A 142 5.32 -18.22 20.01
C PHE A 142 4.61 -16.90 20.31
N LEU A 143 3.29 -16.92 20.49
CA LEU A 143 2.46 -15.74 20.75
C LEU A 143 2.06 -15.67 22.23
N THR A 144 1.85 -14.47 22.74
CA THR A 144 1.28 -14.30 24.08
C THR A 144 -0.21 -14.70 24.05
N PRO A 145 -0.80 -15.16 25.16
CA PRO A 145 -2.25 -15.42 25.22
C PRO A 145 -3.08 -14.20 24.80
N GLU A 146 -2.63 -13.01 25.19
CA GLU A 146 -3.28 -11.75 24.86
C GLU A 146 -3.17 -11.40 23.37
N THR A 147 -2.01 -11.63 22.74
CA THR A 147 -1.91 -11.50 21.28
C THR A 147 -2.86 -12.48 20.58
N LEU A 148 -2.90 -13.74 21.02
CA LEU A 148 -3.81 -14.73 20.42
C LEU A 148 -5.27 -14.30 20.51
N ARG A 149 -5.67 -13.72 21.65
CA ARG A 149 -7.01 -13.18 21.85
C ARG A 149 -7.32 -12.06 20.86
N VAL A 150 -6.41 -11.10 20.68
CA VAL A 150 -6.59 -10.01 19.69
C VAL A 150 -6.67 -10.57 18.26
N ILE A 151 -5.75 -11.45 17.88
CA ILE A 151 -5.75 -12.05 16.52
C ILE A 151 -7.05 -12.80 16.25
N ARG A 152 -7.61 -13.52 17.23
CA ARG A 152 -8.91 -14.21 17.08
C ARG A 152 -10.07 -13.22 16.98
N LYS A 153 -10.11 -12.21 17.86
CA LYS A 153 -11.17 -11.18 17.90
C LYS A 153 -11.27 -10.39 16.59
N THR A 154 -10.15 -10.23 15.86
CA THR A 154 -10.08 -9.38 14.66
C THR A 154 -10.01 -10.18 13.36
N ASP A 155 -10.35 -11.48 13.40
CA ASP A 155 -10.19 -12.43 12.29
C ASP A 155 -8.78 -12.43 11.67
N GLY A 156 -7.76 -12.13 12.48
CA GLY A 156 -6.39 -11.93 12.04
C GLY A 156 -5.73 -13.18 11.46
N PHE A 157 -6.12 -14.36 11.92
CA PHE A 157 -5.65 -15.63 11.33
C PHE A 157 -6.16 -15.78 9.90
N GLU A 158 -7.47 -15.61 9.71
CA GLU A 158 -8.08 -15.66 8.39
C GLU A 158 -7.57 -14.53 7.51
N ARG A 159 -7.39 -13.33 8.04
CA ARG A 159 -6.73 -12.22 7.34
C ARG A 159 -5.34 -12.62 6.83
N ILE A 160 -4.47 -13.20 7.67
CA ILE A 160 -3.11 -13.59 7.26
C ILE A 160 -3.14 -14.71 6.21
N LYS A 161 -3.99 -15.72 6.37
CA LYS A 161 -4.17 -16.80 5.38
C LYS A 161 -4.73 -16.24 4.07
N ASN A 162 -5.71 -15.35 4.17
CA ASN A 162 -6.39 -14.75 3.04
C ASN A 162 -5.62 -13.59 2.43
N ILE A 163 -4.53 -13.10 3.01
CA ILE A 163 -3.63 -12.18 2.31
C ILE A 163 -2.92 -12.87 1.12
N LYS A 164 -2.90 -14.21 1.06
CA LYS A 164 -2.57 -14.96 -0.17
C LYS A 164 -3.79 -15.26 -1.07
N LYS A 165 -5.00 -15.42 -0.50
CA LYS A 165 -6.25 -15.68 -1.27
C LYS A 165 -6.94 -14.43 -1.80
N THR A 166 -6.67 -13.27 -1.23
CA THR A 166 -7.01 -11.96 -1.75
C THR A 166 -5.84 -11.46 -2.59
N ASN A 167 -5.58 -12.17 -3.68
CA ASN A 167 -5.23 -11.45 -4.89
C ASN A 167 -6.44 -10.55 -5.19
N LYS A 168 -6.55 -9.39 -4.53
CA LYS A 168 -7.15 -8.26 -5.24
C LYS A 168 -6.28 -8.16 -6.48
N LYS A 169 -6.83 -8.59 -7.61
CA LYS A 169 -6.16 -8.47 -8.90
C LYS A 169 -5.76 -7.01 -8.99
N ARG A 170 -4.46 -6.74 -9.06
CA ARG A 170 -3.93 -5.38 -8.90
C ARG A 170 -3.68 -4.79 -10.28
N VAL A 171 -4.20 -3.60 -10.50
CA VAL A 171 -3.92 -2.80 -11.70
C VAL A 171 -3.19 -1.54 -11.24
N PHE A 172 -2.14 -1.18 -11.95
CA PHE A 172 -1.48 0.11 -11.74
C PHE A 172 -2.07 1.14 -12.69
N THR A 173 -1.94 2.43 -12.38
CA THR A 173 -2.22 3.49 -13.36
C THR A 173 -1.05 4.46 -13.41
N ILE A 174 -0.78 5.04 -14.57
CA ILE A 174 0.26 6.06 -14.72
C ILE A 174 -0.18 7.15 -15.70
N GLY A 175 0.31 8.37 -15.47
CA GLY A 175 0.13 9.51 -16.35
C GLY A 175 1.44 9.88 -17.00
N HIS A 176 1.48 9.96 -18.32
CA HIS A 176 2.72 10.29 -19.02
C HIS A 176 3.07 11.78 -18.89
N SER A 177 2.06 12.67 -18.86
CA SER A 177 2.24 14.12 -18.78
C SER A 177 3.30 14.60 -19.80
N THR A 178 4.24 15.43 -19.37
CA THR A 178 5.39 15.90 -20.15
C THR A 178 6.70 15.16 -19.79
N ARG A 179 6.61 13.95 -19.20
CA ARG A 179 7.80 13.18 -18.79
C ARG A 179 8.70 12.87 -19.98
N ASN A 180 10.01 12.79 -19.72
CA ASN A 180 10.90 12.19 -20.70
C ASN A 180 10.67 10.65 -20.75
N ILE A 181 11.07 10.02 -21.86
CA ILE A 181 10.84 8.57 -22.04
C ILE A 181 11.65 7.71 -21.07
N ASN A 182 12.85 8.12 -20.68
CA ASN A 182 13.71 7.36 -19.78
C ASN A 182 13.11 7.30 -18.37
N ASP A 183 12.69 8.44 -17.82
CA ASP A 183 12.00 8.53 -16.53
C ASP A 183 10.74 7.65 -16.53
N PHE A 184 9.97 7.67 -17.63
CA PHE A 184 8.79 6.81 -17.76
C PHE A 184 9.17 5.33 -17.72
N ILE A 185 10.19 4.92 -18.48
CA ILE A 185 10.67 3.52 -18.49
C ILE A 185 11.20 3.13 -17.11
N ASP A 186 11.89 4.01 -16.40
CA ASP A 186 12.41 3.75 -15.06
C ASP A 186 11.28 3.54 -14.05
N LEU A 187 10.19 4.33 -14.12
CA LEU A 187 8.98 4.06 -13.34
C LEU A 187 8.37 2.70 -13.70
N ILE A 188 8.23 2.38 -14.97
CA ILE A 188 7.69 1.09 -15.43
C ILE A 188 8.53 -0.08 -14.87
N LYS A 189 9.86 0.02 -14.90
CA LYS A 189 10.79 -0.98 -14.37
C LYS A 189 10.72 -1.09 -12.84
N GLU A 190 10.77 0.03 -12.14
CA GLU A 190 10.74 0.08 -10.67
C GLU A 190 9.48 -0.59 -10.11
N TYR A 191 8.33 -0.29 -10.69
CA TYR A 191 7.08 -0.90 -10.29
C TYR A 191 6.88 -2.31 -10.86
N GLY A 192 7.85 -2.85 -11.59
CA GLY A 192 7.85 -4.21 -12.15
C GLY A 192 6.77 -4.46 -13.19
N ILE A 193 6.33 -3.40 -13.88
CA ILE A 193 5.28 -3.47 -14.88
C ILE A 193 5.76 -4.30 -16.08
N LYS A 194 4.87 -5.16 -16.59
CA LYS A 194 5.12 -6.05 -17.73
C LYS A 194 4.25 -5.74 -18.94
N GLU A 195 3.17 -4.98 -18.74
CA GLU A 195 2.26 -4.54 -19.81
C GLU A 195 1.75 -3.12 -19.53
N VAL A 196 1.85 -2.26 -20.54
CA VAL A 196 1.24 -0.93 -20.58
C VAL A 196 0.01 -1.00 -21.47
N ILE A 197 -1.15 -0.77 -20.86
CA ILE A 197 -2.42 -0.60 -21.55
C ILE A 197 -2.69 0.89 -21.70
N ASP A 198 -2.52 1.41 -22.91
CA ASP A 198 -2.84 2.79 -23.24
C ASP A 198 -4.35 2.94 -23.44
N ILE A 199 -4.98 3.72 -22.56
CA ILE A 199 -6.42 4.01 -22.60
C ILE A 199 -6.71 5.38 -23.19
N ARG A 200 -5.81 5.96 -23.99
CA ARG A 200 -6.10 7.15 -24.81
C ARG A 200 -6.87 6.73 -26.04
N LYS A 201 -7.92 7.49 -26.38
CA LYS A 201 -8.69 7.29 -27.63
C LYS A 201 -7.80 7.57 -28.85
N ILE A 202 -6.94 8.59 -28.75
CA ILE A 202 -6.01 9.02 -29.79
C ILE A 202 -4.62 9.14 -29.13
N PRO A 203 -3.76 8.11 -29.23
CA PRO A 203 -2.43 8.11 -28.64
C PRO A 203 -1.40 8.82 -29.53
N MET A 204 -1.68 10.08 -29.88
CA MET A 204 -0.81 10.94 -30.70
C MET A 204 -0.74 12.35 -30.13
N SER A 205 0.46 12.94 -30.12
CA SER A 205 0.75 14.29 -29.66
C SER A 205 1.97 14.86 -30.37
N MET A 206 1.87 16.11 -30.83
CA MET A 206 3.02 16.85 -31.36
C MET A 206 3.94 17.37 -30.23
N HIS A 207 3.38 17.69 -29.07
CA HIS A 207 4.13 18.19 -27.91
C HIS A 207 4.86 17.07 -27.15
N ASN A 208 4.29 15.86 -27.17
CA ASN A 208 4.86 14.69 -26.49
C ASN A 208 5.03 13.49 -27.47
N PRO A 209 5.83 13.64 -28.53
CA PRO A 209 5.97 12.63 -29.60
C PRO A 209 6.58 11.31 -29.10
N GLN A 210 7.33 11.33 -28.00
CA GLN A 210 7.85 10.14 -27.33
C GLN A 210 6.74 9.22 -26.81
N PHE A 211 5.56 9.78 -26.52
CA PHE A 211 4.39 9.01 -26.13
C PHE A 211 3.43 8.73 -27.30
N ASN A 212 3.83 8.94 -28.55
CA ASN A 212 3.06 8.44 -29.69
C ASN A 212 3.09 6.91 -29.71
N ALA A 213 1.97 6.27 -30.09
CA ALA A 213 1.82 4.82 -29.99
C ALA A 213 2.98 4.02 -30.62
N VAL A 214 3.50 4.46 -31.76
CA VAL A 214 4.62 3.80 -32.45
C VAL A 214 5.92 3.94 -31.65
N SER A 215 6.30 5.16 -31.27
CA SER A 215 7.52 5.45 -30.50
C SER A 215 7.50 4.74 -29.14
N LEU A 216 6.39 4.90 -28.40
CA LEU A 216 6.23 4.32 -27.08
C LEU A 216 6.26 2.78 -27.12
N LYS A 217 5.59 2.16 -28.10
CA LYS A 217 5.61 0.71 -28.28
C LYS A 217 7.03 0.21 -28.50
N ARG A 218 7.80 0.87 -29.37
CA ARG A 218 9.20 0.51 -29.64
C ARG A 218 10.04 0.57 -28.37
N ASP A 219 9.92 1.66 -27.60
CA ASP A 219 10.76 1.88 -26.42
C ASP A 219 10.37 0.95 -25.26
N LEU A 220 9.09 0.60 -25.11
CA LEU A 220 8.63 -0.41 -24.15
C LEU A 220 9.11 -1.83 -24.51
N ILE A 221 9.01 -2.23 -25.78
CA ILE A 221 9.45 -3.55 -26.23
C ILE A 221 10.95 -3.75 -26.00
N LYS A 222 11.77 -2.73 -26.30
CA LYS A 222 13.22 -2.73 -26.01
C LYS A 222 13.53 -2.98 -24.53
N ASN A 223 12.60 -2.66 -23.64
CA ASN A 223 12.73 -2.84 -22.19
C ASN A 223 11.94 -4.05 -21.65
N GLY A 224 11.49 -4.94 -22.53
CA GLY A 224 10.77 -6.17 -22.13
C GLY A 224 9.36 -5.93 -21.61
N VAL A 225 8.71 -4.85 -22.06
CA VAL A 225 7.35 -4.46 -21.64
C VAL A 225 6.42 -4.45 -22.84
N GLU A 226 5.27 -5.10 -22.70
CA GLU A 226 4.26 -5.13 -23.76
C GLU A 226 3.45 -3.84 -23.81
N TYR A 227 2.98 -3.50 -25.00
CA TYR A 227 2.14 -2.33 -25.24
C TYR A 227 0.87 -2.71 -25.99
N LYS A 228 -0.27 -2.25 -25.49
CA LYS A 228 -1.58 -2.41 -26.12
C LYS A 228 -2.38 -1.10 -25.97
N ASN A 229 -2.97 -0.61 -27.06
CA ASN A 229 -3.97 0.46 -26.96
C ASN A 229 -5.38 -0.15 -26.92
N ILE A 230 -6.20 0.31 -25.97
CA ILE A 230 -7.62 -0.07 -25.82
C ILE A 230 -8.47 1.19 -25.93
N LYS A 231 -8.84 1.54 -27.16
CA LYS A 231 -9.68 2.70 -27.46
C LYS A 231 -11.07 2.63 -26.80
N GLU A 232 -11.55 1.44 -26.44
CA GLU A 232 -12.80 1.21 -25.71
C GLU A 232 -12.74 1.73 -24.27
N LEU A 233 -11.54 1.94 -23.71
CA LEU A 233 -11.35 2.61 -22.42
C LEU A 233 -10.92 4.08 -22.59
N GLY A 234 -10.91 4.55 -23.84
CA GLY A 234 -10.64 5.92 -24.26
C GLY A 234 -11.67 6.93 -23.78
N GLY A 235 -11.17 8.07 -23.28
CA GLY A 235 -11.93 9.30 -23.07
C GLY A 235 -12.49 9.90 -24.37
N LEU A 236 -12.81 11.20 -24.36
CA LEU A 236 -13.41 11.92 -25.50
C LEU A 236 -14.72 11.26 -25.97
N ARG A 237 -15.67 11.15 -25.03
CA ARG A 237 -17.02 10.60 -25.21
C ARG A 237 -18.02 11.74 -25.18
N GLN A 238 -19.07 11.60 -26.00
CA GLN A 238 -20.15 12.57 -26.07
C GLN A 238 -21.13 12.36 -24.93
N ASN A 239 -21.77 13.44 -24.51
CA ASN A 239 -22.81 13.40 -23.48
C ASN A 239 -24.10 12.80 -24.04
N SER A 240 -24.80 12.04 -23.21
CA SER A 240 -26.20 11.72 -23.49
C SER A 240 -27.08 12.91 -23.14
N LYS A 241 -28.04 13.26 -24.01
CA LYS A 241 -29.08 14.26 -23.68
C LYS A 241 -29.90 13.85 -22.45
N ASN A 242 -30.03 12.55 -22.21
CA ASN A 242 -30.73 11.97 -21.06
C ASN A 242 -29.73 11.27 -20.12
N SER A 243 -28.68 11.98 -19.72
CA SER A 243 -27.66 11.42 -18.82
C SER A 243 -28.27 11.05 -17.47
N MET A 244 -28.12 9.79 -17.07
CA MET A 244 -28.47 9.34 -15.72
C MET A 244 -27.42 9.74 -14.68
N ASN A 245 -26.23 10.20 -15.11
CA ASN A 245 -25.16 10.63 -14.22
C ASN A 245 -25.34 12.11 -13.88
N THR A 246 -25.75 12.40 -12.65
CA THR A 246 -26.10 13.76 -12.21
C THR A 246 -24.97 14.46 -11.47
N PHE A 247 -24.06 13.71 -10.85
CA PHE A 247 -22.96 14.25 -10.05
C PHE A 247 -21.93 15.08 -10.84
N TRP A 248 -21.62 14.70 -12.08
CA TRP A 248 -20.51 15.30 -12.83
C TRP A 248 -20.88 16.62 -13.49
N GLU A 249 -20.47 17.77 -12.93
CA GLU A 249 -20.61 19.07 -13.60
C GLU A 249 -19.82 19.15 -14.91
N ASN A 250 -18.60 18.59 -14.93
CA ASN A 250 -17.78 18.57 -16.13
C ASN A 250 -18.39 17.64 -17.20
N ASN A 251 -18.72 18.22 -18.35
CA ASN A 251 -19.30 17.51 -19.48
C ASN A 251 -18.47 16.30 -19.94
N SER A 252 -17.14 16.42 -20.03
CA SER A 252 -16.29 15.29 -20.48
C SER A 252 -16.36 14.09 -19.53
N PHE A 253 -16.42 14.33 -18.22
CA PHE A 253 -16.58 13.27 -17.23
C PHE A 253 -17.99 12.66 -17.28
N ARG A 254 -19.02 13.49 -17.43
CA ARG A 254 -20.41 13.03 -17.57
C ARG A 254 -20.59 12.14 -18.81
N GLY A 255 -20.09 12.57 -19.97
CA GLY A 255 -20.15 11.78 -21.20
C GLY A 255 -19.37 10.47 -21.11
N PHE A 256 -18.23 10.45 -20.40
CA PHE A 256 -17.53 9.20 -20.14
C PHE A 256 -18.32 8.28 -19.19
N ALA A 257 -18.92 8.81 -18.13
CA ALA A 257 -19.75 8.05 -17.20
C ALA A 257 -20.99 7.44 -17.90
N ASP A 258 -21.61 8.16 -18.83
CA ASP A 258 -22.68 7.62 -19.67
C ASP A 258 -22.16 6.48 -20.57
N TYR A 259 -21.01 6.70 -21.20
CA TYR A 259 -20.37 5.70 -22.05
C TYR A 259 -20.01 4.41 -21.31
N MET A 260 -19.73 4.46 -20.00
CA MET A 260 -19.43 3.28 -19.18
C MET A 260 -20.59 2.28 -19.13
N GLN A 261 -21.81 2.69 -19.47
CA GLN A 261 -22.97 1.81 -19.55
C GLN A 261 -23.00 0.94 -20.83
N THR A 262 -22.21 1.31 -21.83
CA THR A 262 -22.24 0.67 -23.16
C THR A 262 -21.57 -0.71 -23.19
N ARG A 263 -21.93 -1.53 -24.18
CA ARG A 263 -21.27 -2.83 -24.44
C ARG A 263 -19.78 -2.66 -24.78
N ASN A 264 -19.40 -1.57 -25.45
CA ASN A 264 -18.00 -1.32 -25.84
C ASN A 264 -17.11 -1.09 -24.62
N PHE A 265 -17.54 -0.25 -23.67
CA PHE A 265 -16.82 -0.08 -22.41
C PHE A 265 -16.68 -1.40 -21.66
N LYS A 266 -17.77 -2.17 -21.53
CA LYS A 266 -17.77 -3.50 -20.88
C LYS A 266 -16.77 -4.45 -21.53
N LYS A 267 -16.69 -4.48 -22.86
CA LYS A 267 -15.70 -5.29 -23.60
C LYS A 267 -14.26 -4.86 -23.25
N GLY A 268 -13.97 -3.55 -23.27
CA GLY A 268 -12.67 -3.02 -22.89
C GLY A 268 -12.27 -3.37 -21.45
N LEU A 269 -13.21 -3.24 -20.51
CA LEU A 269 -12.99 -3.55 -19.10
C LEU A 269 -12.71 -5.04 -18.89
N VAL A 270 -13.45 -5.93 -19.55
CA VAL A 270 -13.22 -7.39 -19.48
C VAL A 270 -11.84 -7.76 -20.01
N TYR A 271 -11.40 -7.14 -21.12
CA TYR A 271 -10.04 -7.35 -21.63
C TYR A 271 -9.01 -6.94 -20.57
N LEU A 272 -9.13 -5.73 -20.01
CA LEU A 272 -8.21 -5.21 -19.00
C LEU A 272 -8.15 -6.13 -17.77
N MET A 273 -9.30 -6.61 -17.30
CA MET A 273 -9.39 -7.56 -16.18
C MET A 273 -8.70 -8.90 -16.47
N LYS A 274 -8.76 -9.39 -17.72
CA LYS A 274 -8.07 -10.62 -18.15
C LYS A 274 -6.57 -10.40 -18.27
N ALA A 275 -6.15 -9.28 -18.86
CA ALA A 275 -4.74 -8.91 -19.01
C ALA A 275 -4.03 -8.79 -17.65
N SER A 276 -4.64 -8.02 -16.74
CA SER A 276 -4.14 -7.82 -15.37
C SER A 276 -4.18 -9.06 -14.48
N ALA A 277 -4.93 -10.10 -14.84
CA ALA A 277 -4.86 -11.40 -14.18
C ALA A 277 -3.64 -12.22 -14.63
N LYS A 278 -3.09 -11.97 -15.82
CA LYS A 278 -1.94 -12.68 -16.39
C LYS A 278 -0.62 -11.97 -16.13
N LYS A 279 -0.61 -10.64 -16.25
CA LYS A 279 0.59 -9.80 -16.22
C LYS A 279 0.41 -8.62 -15.27
N ARG A 280 1.52 -8.17 -14.70
CA ARG A 280 1.53 -6.94 -13.91
C ARG A 280 1.32 -5.74 -14.83
N THR A 281 0.09 -5.23 -14.83
CA THR A 281 -0.42 -4.31 -15.84
C THR A 281 -0.57 -2.91 -15.29
N VAL A 282 -0.19 -1.90 -16.09
CA VAL A 282 -0.50 -0.49 -15.84
C VAL A 282 -1.44 0.04 -16.92
N ILE A 283 -2.46 0.83 -16.54
CA ILE A 283 -3.22 1.64 -17.49
C ILE A 283 -2.61 3.04 -17.60
N MET A 284 -2.45 3.54 -18.82
CA MET A 284 -1.81 4.82 -19.09
C MET A 284 -2.75 5.83 -19.74
N CYS A 285 -2.69 7.09 -19.31
CA CYS A 285 -3.29 8.23 -20.01
C CYS A 285 -2.32 9.43 -20.04
N ALA A 286 -2.78 10.56 -20.59
CA ALA A 286 -1.96 11.78 -20.70
C ALA A 286 -1.81 12.52 -19.37
N GLU A 287 -2.85 12.61 -18.57
CA GLU A 287 -2.80 13.45 -17.36
C GLU A 287 -2.00 12.86 -16.22
N ILE A 288 -1.27 13.72 -15.49
CA ILE A 288 -0.48 13.30 -14.33
C ILE A 288 -1.36 12.95 -13.13
N LEU A 289 -2.44 13.69 -12.88
CA LEU A 289 -3.32 13.49 -11.74
C LEU A 289 -4.57 12.66 -12.12
N PRO A 290 -4.83 11.51 -11.46
CA PRO A 290 -5.90 10.60 -11.87
C PRO A 290 -7.30 11.17 -11.69
N TRP A 291 -7.53 12.02 -10.68
CA TRP A 291 -8.83 12.68 -10.44
C TRP A 291 -9.17 13.75 -11.49
N GLN A 292 -8.21 14.15 -12.33
CA GLN A 292 -8.42 15.10 -13.43
C GLN A 292 -8.62 14.39 -14.78
N CYS A 293 -8.71 13.05 -14.79
CA CYS A 293 -8.80 12.28 -16.04
C CYS A 293 -9.78 11.11 -15.95
N HIS A 294 -10.26 10.64 -17.10
CA HIS A 294 -11.18 9.49 -17.23
C HIS A 294 -10.63 8.18 -16.63
N ARG A 295 -9.31 8.06 -16.44
CA ARG A 295 -8.73 6.88 -15.79
C ARG A 295 -9.24 6.65 -14.37
N SER A 296 -9.67 7.70 -13.65
CA SER A 296 -10.29 7.54 -12.33
C SER A 296 -11.61 6.77 -12.42
N LEU A 297 -12.42 7.01 -13.46
CA LEU A 297 -13.68 6.31 -13.69
C LEU A 297 -13.46 4.85 -14.13
N VAL A 298 -12.41 4.59 -14.92
CA VAL A 298 -11.97 3.20 -15.19
C VAL A 298 -11.51 2.51 -13.90
N SER A 299 -10.84 3.25 -13.01
CA SER A 299 -10.38 2.74 -11.72
C SER A 299 -11.54 2.44 -10.78
N ASP A 300 -12.59 3.27 -10.75
CA ASP A 300 -13.83 2.99 -10.02
C ASP A 300 -14.45 1.67 -10.50
N ALA A 301 -14.55 1.48 -11.81
CA ALA A 301 -15.12 0.27 -12.39
C ALA A 301 -14.31 -0.99 -12.04
N LEU A 302 -12.98 -0.90 -12.01
CA LEU A 302 -12.11 -2.00 -11.56
C LEU A 302 -12.31 -2.32 -10.07
N VAL A 303 -12.38 -1.29 -9.22
CA VAL A 303 -12.61 -1.46 -7.78
C VAL A 303 -13.97 -2.11 -7.52
N LEU A 304 -15.02 -1.71 -8.25
CA LEU A 304 -16.33 -2.37 -8.18
C LEU A 304 -16.25 -3.86 -8.56
N LYS A 305 -15.33 -4.24 -9.46
CA LYS A 305 -15.08 -5.65 -9.84
C LYS A 305 -14.07 -6.37 -8.93
N GLY A 306 -13.74 -5.78 -7.78
CA GLY A 306 -12.89 -6.39 -6.75
C GLY A 306 -11.38 -6.27 -6.98
N PHE A 307 -10.95 -5.43 -7.93
CA PHE A 307 -9.53 -5.14 -8.15
C PHE A 307 -9.02 -4.10 -7.13
N SER A 308 -7.74 -4.12 -6.81
CA SER A 308 -7.08 -2.96 -6.20
C SER A 308 -6.41 -2.15 -7.30
N VAL A 309 -6.53 -0.83 -7.23
CA VAL A 309 -5.92 0.06 -8.21
C VAL A 309 -4.92 0.96 -7.50
N THR A 310 -3.68 0.96 -7.96
CA THR A 310 -2.60 1.80 -7.40
C THR A 310 -2.18 2.84 -8.44
N HIS A 311 -2.28 4.12 -8.10
CA HIS A 311 -1.80 5.20 -8.96
C HIS A 311 -0.31 5.42 -8.74
N ILE A 312 0.48 5.29 -9.79
CA ILE A 312 1.89 5.67 -9.83
C ILE A 312 1.94 7.15 -10.18
N ILE A 313 2.44 7.95 -9.24
CA ILE A 313 2.69 9.38 -9.45
C ILE A 313 4.17 9.59 -9.76
N ASN A 314 5.08 9.09 -8.91
CA ASN A 314 6.54 9.18 -9.08
C ASN A 314 7.26 7.95 -8.48
N HIS A 315 8.60 7.91 -8.55
CA HIS A 315 9.44 6.77 -8.11
C HIS A 315 9.12 6.31 -6.67
N ASN A 316 8.75 7.23 -5.77
CA ASN A 316 8.39 6.89 -4.39
C ASN A 316 7.02 7.43 -3.97
N GLU A 317 6.16 7.69 -4.95
CA GLU A 317 4.86 8.30 -4.70
C GLU A 317 3.77 7.50 -5.41
N THR A 318 3.02 6.76 -4.61
CA THR A 318 1.81 6.08 -5.04
C THR A 318 0.70 6.30 -4.04
N PHE A 319 -0.54 6.10 -4.49
CA PHE A 319 -1.66 5.93 -3.58
C PHE A 319 -2.68 4.95 -4.15
N GLU A 320 -3.46 4.36 -3.26
CA GLU A 320 -4.53 3.44 -3.65
C GLU A 320 -5.78 4.22 -4.07
N HIS A 321 -6.37 3.84 -5.19
CA HIS A 321 -7.64 4.37 -5.65
C HIS A 321 -8.73 4.09 -4.63
N LYS A 322 -9.47 5.13 -4.25
CA LYS A 322 -10.72 5.00 -3.53
C LYS A 322 -11.84 5.28 -4.52
N ILE A 323 -12.83 4.40 -4.53
CA ILE A 323 -14.01 4.61 -5.37
C ILE A 323 -14.62 5.97 -5.06
N ASN A 324 -15.04 6.70 -6.09
CA ASN A 324 -15.73 7.97 -5.90
C ASN A 324 -16.94 7.78 -4.97
N LYS A 325 -17.08 8.64 -3.95
CA LYS A 325 -18.16 8.56 -2.94
C LYS A 325 -19.57 8.68 -3.52
N HIS A 326 -19.69 9.25 -4.72
CA HIS A 326 -20.93 9.41 -5.48
C HIS A 326 -21.21 8.25 -6.44
N ALA A 327 -20.29 7.29 -6.55
CA ALA A 327 -20.44 6.15 -7.44
C ALA A 327 -21.31 5.07 -6.78
N ILE A 328 -22.41 4.71 -7.44
CA ILE A 328 -23.34 3.67 -7.01
C ILE A 328 -23.35 2.51 -8.01
N ASN A 329 -23.54 1.29 -7.52
CA ASN A 329 -23.69 0.12 -8.38
C ASN A 329 -25.07 0.14 -9.05
N TYR A 330 -25.09 0.12 -10.38
CA TYR A 330 -26.32 0.12 -11.16
C TYR A 330 -26.20 -0.81 -12.35
N ARG A 331 -27.08 -1.82 -12.44
CA ARG A 331 -27.12 -2.83 -13.53
C ARG A 331 -25.75 -3.47 -13.84
N GLY A 332 -24.95 -3.70 -12.79
CA GLY A 332 -23.60 -4.28 -12.90
C GLY A 332 -22.52 -3.33 -13.44
N GLY A 333 -22.82 -2.04 -13.57
CA GLY A 333 -21.92 -0.92 -13.86
C GLY A 333 -22.00 0.17 -12.79
N LEU A 334 -21.58 1.39 -13.12
CA LEU A 334 -21.55 2.53 -12.19
C LEU A 334 -22.42 3.69 -12.69
N LEU A 335 -23.25 4.23 -11.79
CA LEU A 335 -23.83 5.57 -11.94
C LEU A 335 -23.22 6.50 -10.91
N TYR A 336 -23.16 7.79 -11.23
CA TYR A 336 -22.64 8.83 -10.35
C TYR A 336 -23.76 9.80 -9.98
N LYS A 337 -24.10 9.87 -8.69
CA LYS A 337 -25.28 10.60 -8.19
C LYS A 337 -24.94 11.73 -7.22
#